data_AF-A0A941J550-F1
#
_entry.id   AF-A0A941J550-F1
#
_cell.length_a   1.000
_cell.length_b   1.000
_cell.length_c   1.000
_cell.angle_alpha   90.00
_cell.angle_beta   90.00
_cell.angle_gamma   90.00
#
_symmetry.space_group_name_H-M   'P 1'
#
loop_
_entity.id
_entity.type
_entity.pdbx_description
1 polymer ?
#
loop_
_entity_poly.entity_id
_entity_poly.type
_entity_poly.pdbx_seq_one_letter_code
_entity_poly.pdbx_strand_id
1 'polypeptide(L)'
;MEGAKAGAFYCCGFRKIVFSFAVDSNYFMSIAKLRAARRLWAGLAEAFDTASDHFKMTIHAVTSELTETLYDQHVNILRTTNQAFAAAIGGIQYLQIHPFTHATGETDEFSERIARNTHLILKEETNITTVVDPAGGSWYVEQLTDELAEKAWAKFLEIDAAGGILELIKQGTFRKK
;
A
#
# COMPACT_ATOMS: atom_id res chain seq x y z
N MET A 1 -3.07 -16.62 11.77
CA MET A 1 -2.95 -17.98 12.35
C MET A 1 -4.29 -18.67 12.66
N GLU A 2 -5.45 -18.02 12.52
CA GLU A 2 -6.75 -18.67 12.80
C GLU A 2 -7.32 -19.46 11.61
N GLY A 3 -7.10 -19.02 10.36
CA GLY A 3 -7.57 -19.72 9.17
C GLY A 3 -7.00 -21.13 9.00
N ALA A 4 -5.81 -21.38 9.55
CA ALA A 4 -5.16 -22.68 9.58
C ALA A 4 -5.93 -23.73 10.39
N LYS A 5 -6.67 -23.29 11.41
CA LYS A 5 -7.46 -24.17 12.29
C LYS A 5 -8.82 -24.52 11.70
N ALA A 6 -9.25 -23.86 10.62
CA ALA A 6 -10.60 -24.01 10.05
C ALA A 6 -10.71 -25.02 8.90
N GLY A 7 -9.62 -25.72 8.52
CA GLY A 7 -9.65 -26.80 7.52
C GLY A 7 -10.01 -26.37 6.08
N ALA A 8 -10.10 -25.05 5.80
CA ALA A 8 -10.29 -24.55 4.45
C ALA A 8 -9.00 -24.73 3.65
N PHE A 9 -9.10 -25.32 2.45
CA PHE A 9 -7.99 -25.53 1.52
C PHE A 9 -7.17 -24.23 1.37
N TYR A 10 -5.98 -24.21 1.98
CA TYR A 10 -5.12 -23.04 2.13
C TYR A 10 -4.94 -22.26 0.81
N CYS A 11 -4.82 -22.96 -0.32
CA CYS A 11 -4.60 -22.34 -1.64
C CYS A 11 -5.71 -21.39 -2.14
N CYS A 12 -6.98 -21.58 -1.77
CA CYS A 12 -8.07 -20.78 -2.35
C CYS A 12 -8.36 -19.50 -1.54
N GLY A 13 -8.01 -19.49 -0.25
CA GLY A 13 -8.23 -18.35 0.65
C GLY A 13 -7.25 -17.21 0.42
N PHE A 14 -5.96 -17.51 0.27
CA PHE A 14 -4.91 -16.47 0.15
C PHE A 14 -5.08 -15.60 -1.09
N ARG A 15 -5.56 -16.15 -2.21
CA ARG A 15 -5.81 -15.40 -3.45
C ARG A 15 -6.87 -14.30 -3.30
N LYS A 16 -7.78 -14.42 -2.32
CA LYS A 16 -8.87 -13.46 -2.11
C LYS A 16 -8.51 -12.33 -1.16
N ILE A 17 -7.31 -12.35 -0.58
CA ILE A 17 -6.88 -11.31 0.36
C ILE A 17 -6.45 -10.08 -0.43
N VAL A 18 -7.08 -8.95 -0.12
CA VAL A 18 -6.71 -7.63 -0.64
C VAL A 18 -6.15 -6.81 0.51
N PHE A 19 -4.95 -6.28 0.32
CA PHE A 19 -4.27 -5.43 1.29
C PHE A 19 -4.51 -3.97 0.93
N SER A 20 -4.93 -3.17 1.91
CA SER A 20 -5.11 -1.73 1.71
C SER A 20 -3.94 -0.97 2.31
N PHE A 21 -3.30 -0.09 1.54
CA PHE A 21 -2.24 0.80 2.00
C PHE A 21 -2.58 2.26 1.72
N ALA A 22 -2.27 3.14 2.67
CA ALA A 22 -2.26 4.57 2.43
C ALA A 22 -0.98 4.97 1.68
N VAL A 23 -1.07 5.92 0.76
CA VAL A 23 0.06 6.47 0.01
C VAL A 23 0.28 7.91 0.44
N ASP A 24 1.46 8.16 1.01
CA ASP A 24 1.78 9.42 1.67
C ASP A 24 2.49 10.39 0.72
N SER A 25 2.67 11.63 1.16
CA SER A 25 3.38 12.67 0.41
C SER A 25 4.85 12.34 0.13
N ASN A 26 5.47 11.47 0.94
CA ASN A 26 6.80 10.96 0.66
C ASN A 26 6.76 9.94 -0.49
N TYR A 27 7.05 10.45 -1.69
CA TYR A 27 6.95 9.76 -2.96
C TYR A 27 7.75 8.45 -3.01
N PHE A 28 9.06 8.52 -2.82
CA PHE A 28 9.95 7.35 -2.92
C PHE A 28 9.72 6.35 -1.80
N MET A 29 9.41 6.82 -0.59
CA MET A 29 9.09 5.95 0.54
C MET A 29 7.82 5.15 0.28
N SER A 30 6.81 5.75 -0.35
CA SER A 30 5.58 5.04 -0.70
C SER A 30 5.81 3.97 -1.76
N ILE A 31 6.66 4.24 -2.77
CA ILE A 31 7.06 3.25 -3.77
C ILE A 31 7.81 2.09 -3.09
N ALA A 32 8.82 2.40 -2.28
CA ALA A 32 9.61 1.41 -1.55
C ALA A 32 8.74 0.57 -0.59
N LYS A 33 7.76 1.19 0.09
CA LYS A 33 6.79 0.52 0.98
C LYS A 33 5.99 -0.54 0.24
N LEU A 34 5.45 -0.21 -0.93
CA LEU A 34 4.65 -1.15 -1.73
C LEU A 34 5.50 -2.31 -2.28
N ARG A 35 6.75 -2.02 -2.70
CA ARG A 35 7.70 -3.06 -3.16
C ARG A 35 8.13 -3.98 -2.01
N ALA A 36 8.51 -3.40 -0.86
CA ALA A 36 8.92 -4.15 0.33
C ALA A 36 7.78 -5.05 0.84
N ALA A 37 6.54 -4.54 0.89
CA ALA A 37 5.38 -5.31 1.32
C ALA A 37 5.18 -6.58 0.47
N ARG A 38 5.30 -6.49 -0.86
CA ARG A 38 5.22 -7.66 -1.75
C ARG A 38 6.33 -8.66 -1.49
N ARG A 39 7.56 -8.20 -1.28
CA ARG A 39 8.72 -9.07 -1.00
C ARG A 39 8.54 -9.81 0.33
N LEU A 40 8.11 -9.13 1.38
CA LEU A 40 7.84 -9.75 2.67
C LEU A 40 6.70 -10.76 2.61
N TRP A 41 5.63 -10.44 1.87
CA TRP A 41 4.51 -11.36 1.66
C TRP A 41 4.93 -12.61 0.87
N ALA A 42 5.78 -12.46 -0.14
CA ALA A 42 6.36 -13.60 -0.87
C ALA A 42 7.25 -14.47 0.04
N GLY A 43 8.08 -13.85 0.90
CA GLY A 43 8.90 -14.59 1.87
C GLY A 43 8.07 -15.38 2.89
N LEU A 44 6.89 -14.87 3.28
CA LEU A 44 5.96 -15.62 4.13
C LEU A 44 5.37 -16.84 3.39
N ALA A 45 5.14 -16.76 2.08
CA ALA A 45 4.61 -17.87 1.29
C ALA A 45 5.53 -19.12 1.34
N GLU A 46 6.85 -18.90 1.30
CA GLU A 46 7.87 -19.94 1.45
C GLU A 46 7.77 -20.64 2.81
N ALA A 47 7.52 -19.88 3.89
CA ALA A 47 7.34 -20.43 5.22
C ALA A 47 6.07 -21.28 5.37
N PHE A 48 5.06 -21.08 4.51
CA PHE A 48 3.81 -21.85 4.52
C PHE A 48 3.81 -23.04 3.55
N ASP A 49 4.91 -23.33 2.85
CA ASP A 49 5.05 -24.43 1.88
C ASP A 49 3.91 -24.49 0.84
N THR A 50 3.59 -23.32 0.27
CA THR A 50 2.54 -23.19 -0.75
C THR A 50 3.12 -22.67 -2.06
N ALA A 51 2.51 -23.05 -3.19
CA ALA A 51 2.99 -22.58 -4.49
C ALA A 51 2.84 -21.05 -4.63
N SER A 52 3.91 -20.39 -5.09
CA SER A 52 4.02 -18.92 -5.13
C SER A 52 2.91 -18.22 -5.92
N ASP A 53 2.32 -18.91 -6.91
CA ASP A 53 1.24 -18.37 -7.73
C ASP A 53 -0.06 -18.12 -6.94
N HIS A 54 -0.26 -18.81 -5.81
CA HIS A 54 -1.41 -18.60 -4.92
C HIS A 54 -1.20 -17.45 -3.92
N PHE A 55 0.03 -16.95 -3.79
CA PHE A 55 0.42 -15.92 -2.82
C PHE A 55 0.66 -14.54 -3.44
N LYS A 56 0.25 -14.31 -4.69
CA LYS A 56 0.33 -12.96 -5.29
C LYS A 56 -0.45 -11.95 -4.46
N MET A 57 0.28 -10.96 -3.94
CA MET A 57 -0.29 -9.89 -3.13
C MET A 57 -1.11 -8.96 -4.02
N THR A 58 -2.40 -8.80 -3.71
CA THR A 58 -3.26 -7.80 -4.35
C THR A 58 -3.35 -6.58 -3.44
N ILE A 59 -2.99 -5.42 -3.97
CA ILE A 59 -2.91 -4.16 -3.24
C ILE A 59 -3.95 -3.17 -3.74
N HIS A 60 -4.73 -2.67 -2.79
CA HIS A 60 -5.53 -1.46 -2.87
C HIS A 60 -4.74 -0.30 -2.26
N ALA A 61 -4.54 0.78 -3.01
CA ALA A 61 -3.89 1.99 -2.52
C ALA A 61 -4.90 3.12 -2.39
N VAL A 62 -4.82 3.86 -1.28
CA VAL A 62 -5.66 5.02 -0.99
C VAL A 62 -4.76 6.23 -0.76
N THR A 63 -5.11 7.38 -1.33
CA THR A 63 -4.42 8.65 -1.04
C THR A 63 -4.55 9.05 0.44
N SER A 64 -3.50 9.61 1.03
CA SER A 64 -3.40 9.83 2.47
C SER A 64 -4.15 11.08 2.93
N GLU A 65 -5.18 10.89 3.77
CA GLU A 65 -5.97 11.96 4.39
C GLU A 65 -5.12 12.90 5.26
N LEU A 66 -4.07 12.37 5.90
CA LEU A 66 -3.19 13.15 6.79
C LEU A 66 -2.44 14.27 6.06
N THR A 67 -2.33 14.18 4.74
CA THR A 67 -1.64 15.17 3.92
C THR A 67 -2.55 16.26 3.37
N GLU A 68 -3.87 16.08 3.49
CA GLU A 68 -4.87 17.01 2.99
C GLU A 68 -4.95 18.25 3.89
N THR A 69 -5.12 19.41 3.28
CA THR A 69 -5.27 20.68 4.00
C THR A 69 -6.66 21.26 3.81
N LEU A 70 -7.23 21.79 4.90
CA LEU A 70 -8.46 22.59 4.86
C LEU A 70 -8.24 23.96 4.20
N TYR A 71 -7.05 24.52 4.40
CA TYR A 71 -6.64 25.76 3.75
C TYR A 71 -6.13 25.48 2.34
N ASP A 72 -6.56 26.30 1.38
CA ASP A 72 -6.19 26.18 -0.03
C ASP A 72 -6.36 24.75 -0.58
N GLN A 73 -7.62 24.32 -0.63
CA GLN A 73 -8.04 22.99 -1.05
C GLN A 73 -7.56 22.58 -2.46
N HIS A 74 -7.29 23.52 -3.37
CA HIS A 74 -6.79 23.19 -4.71
C HIS A 74 -5.38 22.59 -4.68
N VAL A 75 -4.58 22.89 -3.65
CA VAL A 75 -3.25 22.27 -3.47
C VAL A 75 -3.38 20.77 -3.21
N ASN A 76 -4.51 20.30 -2.66
CA ASN A 76 -4.75 18.87 -2.49
C ASN A 76 -4.78 18.11 -3.82
N ILE A 77 -5.15 18.76 -4.94
CA ILE A 77 -5.07 18.14 -6.27
C ILE A 77 -3.63 17.74 -6.60
N LEU A 78 -2.66 18.60 -6.31
CA LEU A 78 -1.24 18.31 -6.56
C LEU A 78 -0.76 17.17 -5.65
N ARG A 79 -1.19 17.16 -4.39
CA ARG A 79 -0.83 16.12 -3.41
C ARG A 79 -1.37 14.76 -3.82
N THR A 80 -2.67 14.67 -4.10
CA THR A 80 -3.33 13.42 -4.49
C THR A 80 -2.81 12.91 -5.82
N THR A 81 -2.48 13.79 -6.78
CA THR A 81 -1.85 13.39 -8.06
C THR A 81 -0.46 12.79 -7.84
N ASN A 82 0.38 13.41 -7.02
CA ASN A 82 1.72 12.88 -6.72
C ASN A 82 1.65 11.51 -5.99
N GLN A 83 0.71 11.37 -5.06
CA GLN A 83 0.45 10.11 -4.37
C GLN A 83 -0.07 9.03 -5.32
N ALA A 84 -1.04 9.36 -6.16
CA ALA A 84 -1.58 8.45 -7.17
C ALA A 84 -0.49 7.96 -8.13
N PHE A 85 0.42 8.85 -8.53
CA PHE A 85 1.55 8.50 -9.38
C PHE A 85 2.55 7.57 -8.66
N ALA A 86 2.91 7.87 -7.40
CA ALA A 86 3.73 6.96 -6.59
C ALA A 86 3.09 5.58 -6.45
N ALA A 87 1.79 5.54 -6.22
CA ALA A 87 1.03 4.31 -6.09
C ALA A 87 1.08 3.49 -7.39
N ALA A 88 0.89 4.15 -8.54
CA ALA A 88 0.97 3.53 -9.85
C ALA A 88 2.36 2.92 -10.13
N ILE A 89 3.44 3.64 -9.87
CA ILE A 89 4.82 3.10 -10.01
C ILE A 89 5.05 1.95 -9.02
N GLY A 90 4.47 2.06 -7.83
CA GLY A 90 4.48 1.00 -6.82
C GLY A 90 3.75 -0.28 -7.23
N GLY A 91 3.16 -0.39 -8.43
CA GLY A 91 2.62 -1.64 -8.98
C GLY A 91 1.34 -2.12 -8.30
N ILE A 92 0.44 -1.20 -7.97
CA ILE A 92 -0.85 -1.47 -7.32
C ILE A 92 -1.85 -2.13 -8.28
N GLN A 93 -2.92 -2.71 -7.73
CA GLN A 93 -4.02 -3.32 -8.51
C GLN A 93 -5.27 -2.44 -8.48
N TYR A 94 -5.53 -1.79 -7.35
CA TYR A 94 -6.64 -0.87 -7.18
C TYR A 94 -6.14 0.45 -6.61
N LEU A 95 -6.67 1.55 -7.10
CA LEU A 95 -6.34 2.91 -6.64
C LEU A 95 -7.62 3.65 -6.30
N GLN A 96 -7.65 4.25 -5.12
CA GLN A 96 -8.67 5.20 -4.70
C GLN A 96 -8.00 6.56 -4.49
N ILE A 97 -8.46 7.54 -5.27
CA ILE A 97 -8.03 8.94 -5.16
C ILE A 97 -9.14 9.72 -4.47
N HIS A 98 -8.80 10.41 -3.39
CA HIS A 98 -9.74 11.28 -2.70
C HIS A 98 -9.99 12.57 -3.49
N PRO A 99 -11.24 13.05 -3.55
CA PRO A 99 -11.55 14.37 -4.06
C PRO A 99 -10.78 15.44 -3.26
N PHE A 100 -10.40 16.54 -3.90
CA PHE A 100 -9.62 17.59 -3.24
C PHE A 100 -10.38 18.31 -2.10
N THR A 101 -11.71 18.19 -2.09
CA THR A 101 -12.64 18.66 -1.04
C THR A 101 -12.85 17.65 0.09
N HIS A 102 -12.21 16.47 0.06
CA HIS A 102 -12.44 15.41 1.05
C HIS A 102 -12.23 15.89 2.49
N ALA A 103 -11.18 16.69 2.75
CA ALA A 103 -10.91 17.26 4.07
C ALA A 103 -12.05 18.14 4.62
N THR A 104 -12.83 18.81 3.76
CA THR A 104 -13.97 19.63 4.21
C THR A 104 -15.25 18.82 4.43
N GLY A 105 -15.27 17.55 4.01
CA GLY A 105 -16.44 16.67 4.08
C GLY A 105 -17.50 16.95 3.00
N GLU A 106 -17.22 17.86 2.08
CA GLU A 106 -18.11 18.19 0.96
C GLU A 106 -17.68 17.42 -0.29
N THR A 107 -18.62 16.72 -0.92
CA THR A 107 -18.40 16.04 -2.20
C THR A 107 -19.22 16.75 -3.28
N ASP A 108 -18.53 17.39 -4.22
CA ASP A 108 -19.12 18.00 -5.42
C ASP A 108 -18.79 17.16 -6.66
N GLU A 109 -19.68 17.21 -7.67
CA GLU A 109 -19.50 16.50 -8.95
C GLU A 109 -18.18 16.93 -9.62
N PHE A 110 -17.81 18.21 -9.48
CA PHE A 110 -16.55 18.72 -10.00
C PHE A 110 -15.34 18.07 -9.32
N SER A 111 -15.37 17.92 -7.99
CA SER A 111 -14.29 17.32 -7.21
C SER A 111 -14.11 15.84 -7.53
N GLU A 112 -15.22 15.10 -7.64
CA GLU A 112 -15.19 13.70 -8.06
C GLU A 112 -14.69 13.53 -9.50
N ARG A 113 -15.10 14.43 -10.40
CA ARG A 113 -14.61 14.45 -11.78
C ARG A 113 -13.11 14.64 -11.85
N ILE A 114 -12.54 15.53 -11.03
CA ILE A 114 -11.08 15.72 -10.98
C ILE A 114 -10.40 14.44 -10.51
N ALA A 115 -10.84 13.83 -9.40
CA ALA A 115 -10.26 12.59 -8.89
C ALA A 115 -10.32 11.45 -9.93
N ARG A 116 -11.45 11.29 -10.61
CA ARG A 116 -11.61 10.30 -11.69
C ARG A 116 -10.69 10.59 -12.88
N ASN A 117 -10.62 11.85 -13.31
CA ASN A 117 -9.80 12.23 -14.45
C ASN A 117 -8.30 12.04 -14.17
N THR A 118 -7.84 12.19 -12.93
CA THR A 118 -6.47 11.86 -12.55
C THR A 118 -6.12 10.41 -12.91
N HIS A 119 -7.02 9.44 -12.70
CA HIS A 119 -6.79 8.06 -13.15
C HIS A 119 -6.63 7.94 -14.67
N LEU A 120 -7.46 8.66 -15.43
CA LEU A 120 -7.43 8.63 -16.89
C LEU A 120 -6.12 9.22 -17.42
N ILE A 121 -5.73 10.40 -16.91
CA ILE A 121 -4.46 11.06 -17.26
C ILE A 121 -3.28 10.14 -16.96
N LEU A 122 -3.26 9.54 -15.76
CA LEU A 122 -2.21 8.59 -15.38
C LEU A 122 -2.14 7.41 -16.35
N LYS A 123 -3.27 6.87 -16.79
CA LYS A 123 -3.31 5.71 -17.69
C LYS A 123 -2.95 6.06 -19.14
N GLU A 124 -3.46 7.18 -19.65
CA GLU A 124 -3.45 7.51 -21.08
C GLU A 124 -2.27 8.41 -21.48
N GLU A 125 -1.80 9.29 -20.58
CA GLU A 125 -0.82 10.33 -20.94
C GLU A 125 0.57 10.09 -20.35
N THR A 126 0.68 9.37 -19.22
CA THR A 126 1.98 9.23 -18.53
C THR A 126 2.82 8.04 -19.02
N ASN A 127 2.25 7.20 -19.89
CA ASN A 127 2.87 5.97 -20.40
C ASN A 127 3.40 5.01 -19.31
N ILE A 128 2.95 5.17 -18.07
CA ILE A 128 3.42 4.39 -16.91
C ILE A 128 3.17 2.88 -17.06
N THR A 129 2.18 2.49 -17.86
CA THR A 129 1.84 1.09 -18.14
C THR A 129 2.75 0.41 -19.17
N THR A 130 3.68 1.16 -19.78
CA THR A 130 4.58 0.63 -20.82
C THR A 130 5.68 -0.25 -20.22
N VAL A 131 6.07 0.01 -18.97
CA VAL A 131 7.13 -0.70 -18.25
C VAL A 131 6.57 -1.23 -16.93
N VAL A 132 6.88 -2.49 -16.60
CA VAL A 132 6.31 -3.16 -15.42
C VAL A 132 6.76 -2.54 -14.09
N ASP A 133 8.05 -2.24 -13.93
CA ASP A 133 8.61 -1.56 -12.76
C ASP A 133 9.58 -0.46 -13.20
N PRO A 134 9.10 0.78 -13.44
CA PRO A 134 9.94 1.89 -13.86
C PRO A 134 10.98 2.32 -12.82
N ALA A 135 10.74 2.04 -11.53
CA ALA A 135 11.66 2.41 -10.44
C ALA A 135 12.75 1.35 -10.20
N GLY A 136 12.63 0.18 -10.83
CA GLY A 136 13.58 -0.92 -10.70
C GLY A 136 14.99 -0.55 -11.16
N GLY A 137 15.98 -0.89 -10.35
CA GLY A 137 17.40 -0.61 -10.63
C GLY A 137 17.87 0.78 -10.20
N SER A 138 16.99 1.63 -9.69
CA SER A 138 17.40 2.88 -9.02
C SER A 138 18.07 2.55 -7.69
N TRP A 139 19.37 2.88 -7.54
CA TRP A 139 20.13 2.62 -6.30
C TRP A 139 19.40 3.10 -5.04
N TYR A 140 18.81 4.31 -5.10
CA TYR A 140 18.09 4.89 -3.96
C TYR A 140 16.80 4.13 -3.61
N VAL A 141 16.00 3.74 -4.62
CA VAL A 141 14.74 3.04 -4.36
C VAL A 141 15.00 1.60 -3.92
N GLU A 142 16.00 0.93 -4.49
CA GLU A 142 16.40 -0.42 -4.08
C GLU A 142 16.90 -0.42 -2.62
N GLN A 143 17.84 0.46 -2.27
CA GLN A 143 18.34 0.55 -0.90
C GLN A 143 17.22 0.87 0.10
N LEU A 144 16.34 1.83 -0.23
CA LEU A 144 15.23 2.19 0.64
C LEU A 144 14.23 1.02 0.81
N THR A 145 14.03 0.23 -0.26
CA THR A 145 13.18 -0.96 -0.23
C THR A 145 13.78 -2.03 0.69
N ASP A 146 15.08 -2.28 0.58
CA ASP A 146 15.81 -3.24 1.41
C ASP A 146 15.78 -2.85 2.90
N GLU A 147 16.16 -1.61 3.22
CA GLU A 147 16.14 -1.12 4.60
C GLU A 147 14.76 -1.21 5.24
N LEU A 148 13.71 -0.88 4.47
CA LEU A 148 12.34 -0.93 4.96
C LEU A 148 11.88 -2.37 5.18
N ALA A 149 12.25 -3.29 4.27
CA ALA A 149 11.95 -4.71 4.42
C ALA A 149 12.63 -5.30 5.66
N GLU A 150 13.92 -5.02 5.88
CA GLU A 150 14.67 -5.49 7.05
C GLU A 150 14.07 -4.98 8.37
N LYS A 151 13.79 -3.67 8.46
CA LYS A 151 13.19 -3.06 9.66
C LYS A 151 11.80 -3.62 9.94
N ALA A 152 10.99 -3.81 8.89
CA ALA A 152 9.66 -4.39 9.02
C ALA A 152 9.73 -5.88 9.46
N TRP A 153 10.68 -6.64 8.94
CA TRP A 153 10.89 -8.04 9.34
C TRP A 153 11.35 -8.17 10.79
N ALA A 154 12.30 -7.33 11.22
CA ALA A 154 12.73 -7.30 12.62
C ALA A 154 11.55 -7.00 13.56
N LYS A 155 10.71 -6.03 13.20
CA LYS A 155 9.48 -5.70 13.96
C LYS A 155 8.47 -6.84 13.97
N PHE A 156 8.35 -7.57 12.87
CA PHE A 156 7.50 -8.77 12.80
C PHE A 156 7.97 -9.85 13.78
N LEU A 157 9.27 -10.12 13.86
CA LEU A 157 9.85 -11.08 14.81
C LEU A 157 9.69 -10.64 16.27
N GLU A 158 9.84 -9.33 16.56
CA GLU A 158 9.54 -8.79 17.89
C GLU A 158 8.09 -9.05 18.30
N ILE A 159 7.14 -8.91 17.37
CA ILE A 159 5.72 -9.16 17.61
C ILE A 159 5.44 -10.65 17.84
N ASP A 160 6.07 -11.52 17.05
CA ASP A 160 5.91 -12.96 17.18
C ASP A 160 6.47 -13.47 18.52
N ALA A 161 7.66 -12.99 18.92
CA ALA A 161 8.28 -13.30 20.20
C ALA A 161 7.45 -12.82 21.41
N ALA A 162 6.67 -11.75 21.25
CA ALA A 162 5.76 -11.24 22.28
C ALA A 162 4.45 -12.04 22.42
N GLY A 163 4.29 -13.16 21.68
CA GLY A 163 3.09 -14.00 21.71
C GLY A 163 2.05 -13.63 20.64
N GLY A 164 2.45 -12.84 19.63
CA GLY A 164 1.62 -12.46 18.50
C GLY A 164 0.79 -11.18 18.72
N ILE A 165 0.17 -10.72 17.63
CA ILE A 165 -0.49 -9.40 17.59
C ILE A 165 -1.69 -9.27 18.55
N LEU A 166 -2.43 -10.36 18.77
CA LEU A 166 -3.63 -10.35 19.61
C LEU A 166 -3.29 -10.08 21.08
N GLU A 167 -2.21 -10.68 21.59
CA GLU A 167 -1.75 -10.45 22.96
C GLU A 167 -1.23 -9.02 23.14
N LEU A 168 -0.49 -8.49 22.17
CA LEU A 168 -0.01 -7.10 22.19
C LEU A 168 -1.15 -6.07 22.18
N ILE A 169 -2.24 -6.35 21.47
CA ILE A 169 -3.43 -5.48 21.46
C ILE A 169 -4.11 -5.50 22.83
N LYS A 170 -4.29 -6.69 23.45
CA LYS A 170 -4.89 -6.82 24.79
C LYS A 170 -4.05 -6.11 25.86
N GLN A 171 -2.73 -6.17 25.75
CA GLN A 171 -1.80 -5.49 26.66
C GLN A 171 -1.78 -3.96 26.46
N GLY A 172 -2.38 -3.43 25.38
CA GLY A 172 -2.45 -2.01 25.09
C GLY A 172 -1.11 -1.38 24.66
N THR A 173 -0.07 -2.20 24.49
CA THR A 173 1.28 -1.76 24.14
C THR A 173 1.37 -1.30 22.68
N PHE A 174 0.60 -1.93 21.78
CA PHE A 174 0.62 -1.63 20.34
C PHE A 174 0.09 -0.22 20.01
N ARG A 175 -0.89 0.28 20.78
CA ARG A 175 -1.52 1.59 20.54
C ARG A 175 -0.71 2.78 21.08
N LYS A 176 0.25 2.52 21.96
CA LYS A 176 1.05 3.56 22.65
C LYS A 176 2.33 3.95 21.89
N LYS A 177 2.72 3.20 20.87
CA LYS A 177 3.81 3.51 19.96
C LYS A 177 3.25 4.19 18.71
#